data_AF-A0A7C3IX53-F1
#
_entry.id   AF-A0A7C3IX53-F1
#
_cell.length_a   1.000
_cell.length_b   1.000
_cell.length_c   1.000
_cell.angle_alpha   90.00
_cell.angle_beta   90.00
_cell.angle_gamma   90.00
#
_symmetry.space_group_name_H-M   'P 1'
#
loop_
_entity.id
_entity.type
_entity.pdbx_description
1 polymer ?
#
loop_
_entity_poly.entity_id
_entity_poly.type
_entity_poly.pdbx_seq_one_letter_code
_entity_poly.pdbx_strand_id
1 'polypeptide(L)'
;MVPIPRLKSVPAAMTALLGLGLAFSQPPQAHADESPRQVIESTTDAVLAVLADSSLSTEEKRKRVEDIASARFDFDTVSKLVLARNWKRLTPEQQTRFVQEFRKHLSMTYGRNVEQYNNERAEVVGERAEPDGDWTVKTRIIRPKGGEPILVDYRLRKFGNQWKVIDVIIEGTSLVANFRSQFQEVVSRDGPEKLIQLLEEKNARGEPIGQPPGTRSERLAAPRDGESS
;
A
#
# COMPACT_ATOMS: atom_id res chain seq x y z
N MET A 1 30.81 46.43 -62.19
CA MET A 1 30.37 47.11 -60.95
C MET A 1 29.01 47.73 -61.23
N VAL A 2 27.97 47.24 -60.52
CA VAL A 2 26.58 47.76 -60.49
C VAL A 2 25.76 47.52 -61.79
N PRO A 3 24.41 47.33 -61.78
CA PRO A 3 23.43 46.89 -60.77
C PRO A 3 22.56 45.67 -61.22
N ILE A 4 21.87 45.00 -60.28
CA ILE A 4 20.70 44.16 -60.58
C ILE A 4 19.46 45.09 -60.60
N PRO A 5 18.57 44.99 -61.60
CA PRO A 5 17.50 45.96 -61.84
C PRO A 5 16.27 45.77 -60.93
N ARG A 6 15.57 46.88 -60.66
CA ARG A 6 14.22 46.88 -60.08
C ARG A 6 13.14 46.90 -61.16
N LEU A 7 12.05 46.18 -60.84
CA LEU A 7 10.64 46.37 -61.18
C LEU A 7 10.19 46.22 -62.64
N LYS A 8 9.20 45.33 -62.88
CA LYS A 8 7.91 45.63 -63.53
C LYS A 8 6.79 44.70 -63.00
N SER A 9 5.56 45.13 -63.24
CA SER A 9 4.25 44.93 -62.58
C SER A 9 3.32 43.83 -63.16
N VAL A 10 2.47 43.21 -62.28
CA VAL A 10 0.99 42.89 -62.38
C VAL A 10 0.51 41.94 -63.52
N PRO A 11 -0.58 41.08 -63.45
CA PRO A 11 -1.77 41.03 -62.56
C PRO A 11 -2.24 39.66 -61.97
N ALA A 12 -3.18 39.79 -61.02
CA ALA A 12 -4.32 38.94 -60.65
C ALA A 12 -4.36 37.43 -60.98
N ALA A 13 -4.51 36.59 -59.95
CA ALA A 13 -5.35 35.40 -59.99
C ALA A 13 -5.88 35.06 -58.59
N MET A 14 -7.19 35.20 -58.44
CA MET A 14 -8.01 34.79 -57.31
C MET A 14 -7.94 33.27 -57.16
N THR A 15 -7.39 32.75 -56.06
CA THR A 15 -7.55 31.34 -55.69
C THR A 15 -7.82 31.24 -54.19
N ALA A 16 -9.08 31.01 -53.86
CA ALA A 16 -9.51 30.66 -52.52
C ALA A 16 -9.00 29.25 -52.19
N LEU A 17 -8.18 29.11 -51.15
CA LEU A 17 -7.77 27.81 -50.60
C LEU A 17 -8.45 27.65 -49.24
N LEU A 18 -9.51 26.84 -49.25
CA LEU A 18 -10.26 26.35 -48.10
C LEU A 18 -9.34 25.42 -47.30
N GLY A 19 -8.72 25.94 -46.24
CA GLY A 19 -7.90 25.14 -45.32
C GLY A 19 -8.78 24.27 -44.42
N LEU A 20 -9.00 23.02 -44.80
CA LEU A 20 -9.67 22.00 -43.99
C LEU A 20 -8.72 21.57 -42.86
N GLY A 21 -8.94 22.08 -41.65
CA GLY A 21 -8.20 21.68 -40.46
C GLY A 21 -8.49 20.23 -40.09
N LEU A 22 -7.54 19.33 -40.35
CA LEU A 22 -7.55 17.98 -39.81
C LEU A 22 -7.23 18.05 -38.32
N ALA A 23 -8.27 18.06 -37.49
CA ALA A 23 -8.14 17.81 -36.07
C ALA A 23 -7.67 16.36 -35.88
N PHE A 24 -6.40 16.17 -35.52
CA PHE A 24 -5.92 14.89 -35.03
C PHE A 24 -6.61 14.60 -33.69
N SER A 25 -7.68 13.81 -33.71
CA SER A 25 -8.20 13.17 -32.51
C SER A 25 -7.13 12.21 -32.01
N GLN A 26 -6.35 12.63 -31.01
CA GLN A 26 -5.51 11.71 -30.26
C GLN A 26 -6.45 10.70 -29.59
N PRO A 27 -6.28 9.38 -29.81
CA PRO A 27 -7.05 8.40 -29.08
C PRO A 27 -6.77 8.59 -27.58
N PRO A 28 -7.77 8.44 -26.70
CA PRO A 28 -7.55 8.51 -25.27
C PRO A 28 -6.43 7.54 -24.92
N GLN A 29 -5.37 8.04 -24.28
CA GLN A 29 -4.33 7.18 -23.76
C GLN A 29 -4.99 6.29 -22.71
N ALA A 30 -5.20 5.02 -23.06
CA ALA A 30 -5.52 4.00 -22.08
C ALA A 30 -4.32 3.93 -21.14
N HIS A 31 -4.46 4.46 -19.92
CA HIS A 31 -3.50 4.21 -18.87
C HIS A 31 -3.44 2.70 -18.70
N ALA A 32 -2.30 2.09 -19.02
CA ALA A 32 -2.09 0.67 -18.76
C ALA A 32 -2.32 0.43 -17.26
N ASP A 33 -3.12 -0.58 -16.93
CA ASP A 33 -3.36 -0.97 -15.54
C ASP A 33 -2.00 -1.26 -14.86
N GLU A 34 -1.73 -0.60 -13.73
CA GLU A 34 -0.50 -0.79 -12.95
C GLU A 34 -0.37 -2.28 -12.57
N SER A 35 0.80 -2.90 -12.78
CA SER A 35 1.06 -4.29 -12.37
C SER A 35 1.14 -4.40 -10.83
N PRO A 36 0.92 -5.59 -10.23
CA PRO A 36 1.08 -5.79 -8.79
C PRO A 36 2.45 -5.33 -8.28
N ARG A 37 3.53 -5.72 -8.99
CA ARG A 37 4.89 -5.21 -8.74
C ARG A 37 4.97 -3.69 -8.73
N GLN A 38 4.50 -3.02 -9.78
CA GLN A 38 4.56 -1.56 -9.87
C GLN A 38 3.79 -0.88 -8.73
N VAL A 39 2.63 -1.43 -8.34
CA VAL A 39 1.87 -0.93 -7.19
C VAL A 39 2.69 -0.99 -5.91
N ILE A 40 3.41 -2.08 -5.66
CA ILE A 40 4.24 -2.21 -4.45
C ILE A 40 5.49 -1.32 -4.53
N GLU A 41 6.18 -1.31 -5.67
CA GLU A 41 7.35 -0.43 -5.89
C GLU A 41 6.97 1.04 -5.65
N SER A 42 5.93 1.54 -6.32
CA SER A 42 5.49 2.93 -6.17
C SER A 42 4.97 3.25 -4.76
N THR A 43 4.36 2.28 -4.07
CA THR A 43 3.93 2.45 -2.68
C THR A 43 5.12 2.53 -1.73
N THR A 44 6.09 1.64 -1.87
CA THR A 44 7.25 1.63 -0.96
C THR A 44 8.15 2.84 -1.19
N ASP A 45 8.34 3.26 -2.43
CA ASP A 45 9.08 4.48 -2.76
C ASP A 45 8.43 5.72 -2.13
N ALA A 46 7.09 5.84 -2.23
CA ALA A 46 6.35 6.94 -1.63
C ALA A 46 6.49 6.95 -0.10
N VAL A 47 6.42 5.78 0.56
CA VAL A 47 6.62 5.68 2.01
C VAL A 47 8.05 6.07 2.38
N LEU A 48 9.07 5.52 1.71
CA LEU A 48 10.47 5.84 2.00
C LEU A 48 10.79 7.32 1.78
N ALA A 49 10.22 7.96 0.75
CA ALA A 49 10.37 9.39 0.53
C ALA A 49 9.81 10.22 1.70
N VAL A 50 8.63 9.86 2.23
CA VAL A 50 8.06 10.50 3.43
C VAL A 50 8.95 10.29 4.66
N LEU A 51 9.46 9.07 4.85
CA LEU A 51 10.30 8.75 6.01
C LEU A 51 11.66 9.47 5.96
N ALA A 52 12.25 9.60 4.77
CA ALA A 52 13.52 10.27 4.54
C ALA A 52 13.45 11.81 4.63
N ASP A 53 12.28 12.40 4.47
CA ASP A 53 12.10 13.86 4.53
C ASP A 53 12.32 14.38 5.96
N SER A 54 13.47 15.02 6.20
CA SER A 54 13.83 15.57 7.51
C SER A 54 13.06 16.85 7.87
N SER A 55 12.31 17.44 6.93
CA SER A 55 11.50 18.63 7.20
C SER A 55 10.17 18.32 7.88
N LEU A 56 9.72 17.06 7.82
CA LEU A 56 8.47 16.62 8.42
C LEU A 56 8.67 16.19 9.88
N SER A 57 7.75 16.63 10.74
CA SER A 57 7.62 16.06 12.08
C SER A 57 7.21 14.59 12.02
N THR A 58 7.46 13.85 13.10
CA THR A 58 7.02 12.45 13.22
C THR A 58 5.52 12.29 13.00
N GLU A 59 4.71 13.23 13.47
CA GLU A 59 3.26 13.18 13.34
C GLU A 59 2.82 13.38 11.88
N GLU A 60 3.44 14.32 11.17
CA GLU A 60 3.19 14.51 9.74
C GLU A 60 3.60 13.29 8.92
N LYS A 61 4.74 12.67 9.25
CA LYS A 61 5.18 11.42 8.60
C LYS A 61 4.16 10.31 8.83
N ARG A 62 3.70 10.11 10.06
CA ARG A 62 2.68 9.11 10.39
C ARG A 62 1.41 9.33 9.58
N LYS A 63 0.90 10.56 9.56
CA LYS A 63 -0.31 10.91 8.80
C LYS A 63 -0.15 10.62 7.31
N ARG A 64 0.95 11.04 6.69
CA ARG A 64 1.20 10.81 5.26
C ARG A 64 1.37 9.32 4.93
N VAL A 65 2.04 8.56 5.78
CA VAL A 65 2.15 7.09 5.63
C VAL A 65 0.77 6.42 5.77
N GLU A 66 -0.05 6.87 6.72
CA GLU A 66 -1.43 6.40 6.84
C GLU A 66 -2.26 6.70 5.58
N ASP A 67 -2.13 7.90 5.02
CA ASP A 67 -2.83 8.28 3.79
C ASP A 67 -2.40 7.40 2.60
N ILE A 68 -1.10 7.13 2.45
CA ILE A 68 -0.57 6.19 1.44
C ILE A 68 -1.14 4.79 1.64
N ALA A 69 -1.10 4.27 2.88
CA ALA A 69 -1.65 2.95 3.20
C ALA A 69 -3.15 2.89 2.89
N SER A 70 -3.90 3.94 3.21
CA SER A 70 -5.35 4.04 2.96
C SER A 70 -5.70 4.04 1.48
N ALA A 71 -4.83 4.58 0.63
CA ALA A 71 -5.02 4.51 -0.82
C ALA A 71 -4.67 3.14 -1.41
N ARG A 72 -3.82 2.35 -0.76
CA ARG A 72 -3.24 1.12 -1.32
C ARG A 72 -3.82 -0.18 -0.73
N PHE A 73 -4.39 -0.12 0.46
CA PHE A 73 -5.01 -1.26 1.13
C PHE A 73 -6.53 -1.29 0.92
N ASP A 74 -7.10 -2.49 0.89
CA ASP A 74 -8.55 -2.69 0.97
C ASP A 74 -8.92 -3.16 2.38
N PHE A 75 -9.15 -2.20 3.28
CA PHE A 75 -9.41 -2.50 4.70
C PHE A 75 -10.71 -3.25 4.93
N ASP A 76 -11.71 -3.11 4.04
CA ASP A 76 -12.93 -3.90 4.08
C ASP A 76 -12.64 -5.38 3.86
N THR A 77 -11.84 -5.69 2.85
CA THR A 77 -11.41 -7.06 2.51
C THR A 77 -10.50 -7.61 3.59
N VAL A 78 -9.51 -6.84 4.07
CA VAL A 78 -8.66 -7.24 5.20
C VAL A 78 -9.53 -7.57 6.42
N SER A 79 -10.49 -6.71 6.77
CA SER A 79 -11.41 -6.93 7.90
C SER A 79 -12.24 -8.20 7.76
N LYS A 80 -12.80 -8.44 6.56
CA LYS A 80 -13.54 -9.67 6.24
C LYS A 80 -12.66 -10.90 6.33
N LEU A 81 -11.41 -10.83 5.85
CA LEU A 81 -10.46 -11.94 5.90
C LEU A 81 -10.04 -12.24 7.35
N VAL A 82 -9.82 -11.21 8.17
CA VAL A 82 -9.47 -11.37 9.58
C VAL A 82 -10.61 -12.02 10.36
N LEU A 83 -11.86 -11.58 10.18
CA LEU A 83 -13.00 -12.17 10.89
C LEU A 83 -13.49 -13.49 10.26
N ALA A 84 -13.22 -13.73 8.98
CA ALA A 84 -13.62 -14.91 8.24
C ALA A 84 -15.10 -15.28 8.48
N ARG A 85 -15.39 -16.49 8.97
CA ARG A 85 -16.76 -16.94 9.28
C ARG A 85 -17.48 -16.06 10.30
N ASN A 86 -16.74 -15.38 11.19
CA ASN A 86 -17.33 -14.50 12.19
C ASN A 86 -17.82 -13.18 11.60
N TRP A 87 -17.39 -12.78 10.39
CA TRP A 87 -17.88 -11.57 9.73
C TRP A 87 -19.41 -11.53 9.65
N LYS A 88 -20.03 -12.67 9.32
CA LYS A 88 -21.48 -12.82 9.21
C LYS A 88 -22.24 -12.70 10.55
N ARG A 89 -21.51 -12.67 11.68
CA ARG A 89 -22.11 -12.49 13.02
C ARG A 89 -22.25 -11.01 13.40
N LEU A 90 -21.62 -10.11 12.67
CA LEU A 90 -21.69 -8.67 12.93
C LEU A 90 -22.90 -8.08 12.19
N THR A 91 -23.63 -7.17 12.84
CA THR A 91 -24.60 -6.30 12.15
C THR A 91 -23.87 -5.33 11.19
N PRO A 92 -24.56 -4.70 10.23
CA PRO A 92 -23.95 -3.70 9.34
C PRO A 92 -23.25 -2.54 10.08
N GLU A 93 -23.83 -2.10 11.20
CA GLU A 93 -23.26 -1.06 12.05
C GLU A 93 -21.98 -1.55 12.74
N GLN A 94 -22.00 -2.78 13.25
CA GLN A 94 -20.82 -3.42 13.84
C GLN A 94 -19.72 -3.65 12.82
N GLN A 95 -20.05 -4.04 11.59
CA GLN A 95 -19.08 -4.19 10.49
C GLN A 95 -18.37 -2.87 10.22
N THR A 96 -19.14 -1.78 10.12
CA THR A 96 -18.59 -0.44 9.88
C THR A 96 -17.67 -0.01 11.02
N ARG A 97 -18.11 -0.15 12.28
CA ARG A 97 -17.30 0.17 13.47
C ARG A 97 -16.03 -0.68 13.53
N PHE A 98 -16.15 -1.98 13.26
CA PHE A 98 -15.00 -2.88 13.25
C PHE A 98 -13.96 -2.47 12.22
N VAL A 99 -14.36 -2.19 10.98
CA VAL A 99 -13.42 -1.76 9.92
C VAL A 99 -12.69 -0.47 10.33
N GLN A 100 -13.43 0.50 10.89
CA GLN A 100 -12.85 1.76 11.35
C GLN A 100 -11.84 1.56 12.49
N GLU A 101 -12.24 0.83 13.54
CA GLU A 101 -11.39 0.61 14.71
C GLU A 101 -10.21 -0.31 14.40
N PHE A 102 -10.38 -1.29 13.51
CA PHE A 102 -9.29 -2.16 13.11
C PHE A 102 -8.28 -1.42 12.23
N ARG A 103 -8.72 -0.57 11.28
CA ARG A 103 -7.82 0.32 10.53
C ARG A 103 -7.02 1.22 11.47
N LYS A 104 -7.70 1.86 12.43
CA LYS A 104 -7.05 2.71 13.45
C LYS A 104 -6.04 1.92 14.27
N HIS A 105 -6.38 0.68 14.63
CA HIS A 105 -5.49 -0.21 15.36
C HIS A 105 -4.22 -0.56 14.60
N LEU A 106 -4.33 -0.82 13.29
CA LEU A 106 -3.18 -1.05 12.42
C LEU A 106 -2.31 0.20 12.30
N SER A 107 -2.91 1.37 12.05
CA SER A 107 -2.17 2.66 11.96
C SER A 107 -1.38 2.93 13.25
N MET A 108 -2.02 2.80 14.41
CA MET A 108 -1.37 3.01 15.70
C MET A 108 -0.27 1.98 15.99
N THR A 109 -0.51 0.71 15.68
CA THR A 109 0.44 -0.40 15.95
C THR A 109 1.71 -0.25 15.11
N TYR A 110 1.57 -0.01 13.81
CA TYR A 110 2.70 0.02 12.88
C TYR A 110 3.26 1.43 12.63
N GLY A 111 2.50 2.48 12.91
CA GLY A 111 2.91 3.87 12.77
C GLY A 111 4.07 4.28 13.68
N ARG A 112 4.41 3.47 14.70
CA ARG A 112 5.65 3.66 15.49
C ARG A 112 6.91 3.31 14.72
N ASN A 113 6.81 2.45 13.71
CA ASN A 113 7.97 2.09 12.89
C ASN A 113 8.51 3.30 12.10
N VAL A 114 7.69 4.33 11.89
CA VAL A 114 8.11 5.63 11.31
C VAL A 114 9.26 6.25 12.10
N GLU A 115 9.24 6.16 13.43
CA GLU A 115 10.31 6.70 14.29
C GLU A 115 11.59 5.87 14.25
N GLN A 116 11.48 4.62 13.81
CA GLN A 116 12.59 3.67 13.77
C GLN A 116 13.30 3.66 12.42
N TYR A 117 12.80 4.42 11.44
CA TYR A 117 13.44 4.55 10.15
C TYR A 117 14.88 5.03 10.29
N ASN A 118 15.80 4.27 9.72
CA ASN A 118 17.22 4.51 9.75
C ASN A 118 17.81 4.22 8.37
N ASN A 119 17.27 4.88 7.34
CA ASN A 119 17.73 4.80 5.94
C ASN A 119 17.64 3.39 5.33
N GLU A 120 16.59 2.64 5.68
CA GLU A 120 16.26 1.39 5.01
C GLU A 120 15.95 1.62 3.52
N ARG A 121 16.23 0.61 2.69
CA ARG A 121 15.80 0.53 1.30
C ARG A 121 14.83 -0.62 1.12
N ALA A 122 14.00 -0.57 0.11
CA ALA A 122 13.15 -1.68 -0.29
C ALA A 122 13.53 -2.20 -1.66
N GLU A 123 13.48 -3.51 -1.83
CA GLU A 123 13.75 -4.18 -3.10
C GLU A 123 12.65 -5.21 -3.37
N VAL A 124 11.96 -5.08 -4.50
CA VAL A 124 10.99 -6.10 -4.95
C VAL A 124 11.73 -7.21 -5.68
N VAL A 125 11.86 -8.35 -5.02
CA VAL A 125 12.68 -9.48 -5.47
C VAL A 125 11.92 -10.51 -6.31
N GLY A 126 10.59 -10.40 -6.38
CA GLY A 126 9.79 -11.31 -7.19
C GLY A 126 8.29 -11.06 -7.05
N GLU A 127 7.52 -11.71 -7.90
CA GLU A 127 6.06 -11.78 -7.76
C GLU A 127 5.56 -13.11 -8.29
N ARG A 128 4.39 -13.54 -7.83
CA ARG A 128 3.72 -14.75 -8.32
C ARG A 128 2.21 -14.59 -8.26
N ALA A 129 1.53 -15.22 -9.21
CA ALA A 129 0.09 -15.39 -9.13
C ALA A 129 -0.29 -16.32 -7.96
N GLU A 130 -1.48 -16.10 -7.42
CA GLU A 130 -2.13 -16.89 -6.38
C GLU A 130 -3.51 -17.38 -6.88
N PRO A 131 -4.15 -18.31 -6.16
CA PRO A 131 -5.56 -18.63 -6.38
C PRO A 131 -6.46 -17.39 -6.32
N ASP A 132 -7.66 -17.51 -6.90
CA ASP A 132 -8.70 -16.47 -6.90
C ASP A 132 -8.32 -15.16 -7.61
N GLY A 133 -7.27 -15.18 -8.44
CA GLY A 133 -6.78 -14.01 -9.17
C GLY A 133 -5.97 -13.03 -8.31
N ASP A 134 -5.61 -13.44 -7.09
CA ASP A 134 -4.70 -12.70 -6.23
C ASP A 134 -3.25 -12.81 -6.74
N TRP A 135 -2.38 -11.93 -6.23
CA TRP A 135 -0.95 -11.94 -6.50
C TRP A 135 -0.17 -11.74 -5.21
N THR A 136 0.99 -12.37 -5.10
CA THR A 136 1.96 -12.09 -4.04
C THR A 136 3.17 -11.42 -4.64
N VAL A 137 3.54 -10.26 -4.10
CA VAL A 137 4.76 -9.52 -4.45
C VAL A 137 5.72 -9.62 -3.26
N LYS A 138 6.95 -10.10 -3.53
CA LYS A 138 7.97 -10.34 -2.53
C LYS A 138 8.93 -9.17 -2.45
N THR A 139 9.11 -8.63 -1.24
CA THR A 139 9.94 -7.45 -0.99
C THR A 139 10.95 -7.75 0.12
N ARG A 140 12.14 -7.16 0.02
CA ARG A 140 13.15 -7.14 1.08
C ARG A 140 13.36 -5.72 1.56
N ILE A 141 13.34 -5.51 2.88
CA ILE A 141 13.72 -4.24 3.50
C ILE A 141 15.17 -4.36 3.99
N ILE A 142 16.07 -3.66 3.31
CA ILE A 142 17.51 -3.72 3.49
C ILE A 142 17.94 -2.62 4.47
N ARG A 143 18.69 -3.00 5.52
CA ARG A 143 19.22 -2.06 6.51
C ARG A 143 20.61 -1.56 6.11
N PRO A 144 20.93 -0.27 6.28
CA PRO A 144 22.20 0.29 5.82
C PRO A 144 23.42 -0.16 6.64
N LYS A 145 23.22 -0.56 7.91
CA LYS A 145 24.30 -1.02 8.80
C LYS A 145 24.62 -2.52 8.65
N GLY A 146 24.08 -3.17 7.61
CA GLY A 146 24.13 -4.62 7.45
C GLY A 146 23.16 -5.37 8.36
N GLY A 147 23.21 -6.70 8.29
CA GLY A 147 22.27 -7.62 8.94
C GLY A 147 21.23 -8.19 7.98
N GLU A 148 20.52 -9.22 8.43
CA GLU A 148 19.51 -9.89 7.61
C GLU A 148 18.41 -8.90 7.18
N PRO A 149 18.06 -8.86 5.88
CA PRO A 149 16.97 -8.04 5.38
C PRO A 149 15.65 -8.53 5.96
N ILE A 150 14.71 -7.61 6.17
CA ILE A 150 13.36 -8.01 6.61
C ILE A 150 12.59 -8.48 5.39
N LEU A 151 12.07 -9.70 5.43
CA LEU A 151 11.24 -10.25 4.37
C LEU A 151 9.80 -9.76 4.53
N VAL A 152 9.27 -9.13 3.49
CA VAL A 152 7.90 -8.60 3.46
C VAL A 152 7.24 -9.00 2.15
N ASP A 153 6.26 -9.89 2.24
CA ASP A 153 5.43 -10.27 1.09
C ASP A 153 4.07 -9.56 1.18
N TYR A 154 3.63 -8.96 0.08
CA TYR A 154 2.33 -8.30 -0.04
C TYR A 154 1.41 -9.18 -0.87
N ARG A 155 0.23 -9.53 -0.33
CA ARG A 155 -0.84 -10.17 -1.11
C ARG A 155 -1.78 -9.09 -1.63
N LEU A 156 -1.98 -9.07 -2.94
CA LEU A 156 -2.83 -8.10 -3.64
C LEU A 156 -4.00 -8.80 -4.32
N ARG A 157 -5.12 -8.08 -4.41
CA ARG A 157 -6.30 -8.45 -5.19
C ARG A 157 -6.67 -7.31 -6.14
N LYS A 158 -7.11 -7.67 -7.35
CA LYS A 158 -7.58 -6.69 -8.33
C LYS A 158 -9.06 -6.38 -8.10
N PHE A 159 -9.39 -5.09 -7.97
CA PHE A 159 -10.74 -4.55 -7.91
C PHE A 159 -10.94 -3.59 -9.07
N GLY A 160 -11.71 -3.99 -10.07
CA GLY A 160 -11.77 -3.29 -11.35
C GLY A 160 -10.37 -3.23 -11.98
N ASN A 161 -9.83 -2.02 -12.12
CA ASN A 161 -8.51 -1.77 -12.70
C ASN A 161 -7.43 -1.49 -11.64
N GLN A 162 -7.75 -1.63 -10.34
CA GLN A 162 -6.83 -1.29 -9.25
C GLN A 162 -6.42 -2.52 -8.46
N TRP A 163 -5.12 -2.71 -8.25
CA TRP A 163 -4.65 -3.67 -7.24
C TRP A 163 -4.68 -3.02 -5.86
N LYS A 164 -5.14 -3.78 -4.88
CA LYS A 164 -5.17 -3.39 -3.47
C LYS A 164 -4.52 -4.47 -2.63
N VAL A 165 -3.75 -4.06 -1.64
CA VAL A 165 -3.16 -4.96 -0.65
C VAL A 165 -4.26 -5.47 0.27
N ILE A 166 -4.31 -6.80 0.44
CA ILE A 166 -5.29 -7.52 1.27
C ILE A 166 -4.63 -8.37 2.37
N ASP A 167 -3.30 -8.51 2.35
CA ASP A 167 -2.52 -9.07 3.45
C ASP A 167 -1.06 -8.62 3.34
N VAL A 168 -0.37 -8.62 4.48
CA VAL A 168 1.09 -8.41 4.57
C VAL A 168 1.66 -9.55 5.39
N ILE A 169 2.67 -10.22 4.86
CA ILE A 169 3.37 -11.32 5.49
C ILE A 169 4.78 -10.84 5.81
N ILE A 170 5.11 -10.77 7.10
CA ILE A 170 6.42 -10.28 7.56
C ILE A 170 7.13 -11.44 8.23
N GLU A 171 8.35 -11.77 7.76
CA GLU A 171 9.12 -12.91 8.27
C GLU A 171 8.31 -14.22 8.27
N GLY A 172 7.49 -14.43 7.23
CA GLY A 172 6.62 -15.60 7.10
C GLY A 172 5.31 -15.54 7.90
N THR A 173 5.12 -14.54 8.75
CA THR A 173 3.90 -14.39 9.56
C THR A 173 2.91 -13.43 8.88
N SER A 174 1.76 -13.97 8.47
CA SER A 174 0.65 -13.19 7.90
C SER A 174 -0.06 -12.34 8.96
N LEU A 175 -0.25 -11.05 8.65
CA LEU A 175 -1.02 -10.12 9.48
C LEU A 175 -2.47 -10.58 9.61
N VAL A 176 -3.10 -10.95 8.50
CA VAL A 176 -4.48 -11.45 8.49
C VAL A 176 -4.61 -12.71 9.34
N ALA A 177 -3.72 -13.68 9.18
CA ALA A 177 -3.78 -14.94 9.93
C ALA A 177 -3.56 -14.72 11.43
N ASN A 178 -2.62 -13.85 11.79
CA ASN A 178 -2.32 -13.51 13.18
C ASN A 178 -3.51 -12.83 13.88
N PHE A 179 -4.13 -11.82 13.27
CA PHE A 179 -5.30 -11.21 13.88
C PHE A 179 -6.52 -12.13 13.87
N ARG A 180 -6.66 -12.99 12.85
CA ARG A 180 -7.76 -13.96 12.78
C ARG A 180 -7.78 -14.89 13.99
N SER A 181 -6.63 -15.45 14.37
CA SER A 181 -6.55 -16.35 15.53
C SER A 181 -6.97 -15.65 16.83
N GLN A 182 -6.44 -14.45 17.05
CA GLN A 182 -6.72 -13.62 18.23
C GLN A 182 -8.20 -13.19 18.29
N PHE A 183 -8.75 -12.72 17.18
CA PHE A 183 -10.12 -12.23 17.13
C PHE A 183 -11.13 -13.38 17.16
N GLN A 184 -10.79 -14.55 16.61
CA GLN A 184 -11.63 -15.74 16.74
C GLN A 184 -11.83 -16.11 18.22
N GLU A 185 -10.79 -16.04 19.04
CA GLU A 185 -10.89 -16.34 20.47
C GLU A 185 -11.87 -15.40 21.17
N VAL A 186 -11.70 -14.09 20.98
CA VAL A 186 -12.56 -13.07 21.59
C VAL A 186 -14.02 -13.22 21.11
N VAL A 187 -14.25 -13.37 19.81
CA VAL A 187 -15.61 -13.44 19.25
C VAL A 187 -16.31 -14.76 19.58
N SER A 188 -15.56 -15.84 19.81
CA SER A 188 -16.14 -17.12 20.24
C SER A 188 -16.54 -17.09 21.71
N ARG A 189 -15.74 -16.43 22.57
CA ARG A 189 -15.98 -16.35 24.01
C ARG A 189 -16.99 -15.26 24.38
N ASP A 190 -16.80 -14.06 23.85
CA ASP A 190 -17.46 -12.84 24.34
C ASP A 190 -18.32 -12.14 23.27
N GLY A 191 -18.27 -12.62 22.01
CA GLY A 191 -19.07 -12.09 20.90
C GLY A 191 -18.47 -10.88 20.17
N PRO A 192 -19.08 -10.46 19.04
CA PRO A 192 -18.52 -9.42 18.17
C PRO A 192 -18.41 -8.04 18.81
N GLU A 193 -19.39 -7.63 19.61
CA GLU A 193 -19.38 -6.31 20.25
C GLU A 193 -18.18 -6.19 21.21
N LYS A 194 -17.84 -7.28 21.93
CA LYS A 194 -16.71 -7.26 22.85
C LYS A 194 -15.37 -7.07 22.13
N LEU A 195 -15.24 -7.64 20.93
CA LEU A 195 -14.05 -7.42 20.10
C LEU A 195 -13.93 -5.94 19.68
N ILE A 196 -15.03 -5.30 19.27
CA ILE A 196 -15.03 -3.90 18.87
C ILE A 196 -14.65 -3.01 20.07
N GLN A 197 -15.25 -3.24 21.24
CA GLN A 197 -14.89 -2.53 22.47
C GLN A 197 -13.43 -2.73 22.85
N LEU A 198 -12.89 -3.94 22.68
CA LEU A 198 -11.48 -4.22 22.94
C LEU A 198 -10.58 -3.42 21.99
N LEU A 199 -10.93 -3.31 20.71
CA LEU A 199 -10.19 -2.46 19.75
C LEU A 199 -10.26 -0.99 20.15
N GLU A 200 -11.44 -0.46 20.46
CA GLU A 200 -11.63 0.93 20.91
C GLU A 200 -10.76 1.25 22.13
N GLU A 201 -10.79 0.36 23.13
CA GLU A 201 -10.03 0.45 24.37
C GLU A 201 -8.51 0.43 24.12
N LYS A 202 -8.04 -0.48 23.28
CA LYS A 202 -6.63 -0.62 22.91
C LYS A 202 -6.12 0.57 22.10
N ASN A 203 -6.95 1.06 21.18
CA ASN A 203 -6.67 2.25 20.40
C ASN A 203 -6.57 3.50 21.29
N ALA A 204 -7.46 3.64 22.28
CA ALA A 204 -7.42 4.75 23.23
C ALA A 204 -6.16 4.75 24.11
N ARG A 205 -5.66 3.57 24.47
CA ARG A 205 -4.42 3.44 25.26
C ARG A 205 -3.14 3.47 24.46
N GLY A 206 -3.20 3.39 23.13
CA GLY A 206 -1.99 3.21 22.35
C GLY A 206 -1.37 1.83 22.63
N GLU A 207 -2.14 0.75 22.64
CA GLU A 207 -1.64 -0.60 22.93
C GLU A 207 -1.98 -1.57 21.80
N PRO A 208 -1.04 -2.38 21.30
CA PRO A 208 -1.35 -3.42 20.33
C PRO A 208 -2.21 -4.54 20.96
N ILE A 209 -3.01 -5.21 20.14
CA ILE A 209 -3.63 -6.49 20.50
C ILE A 209 -2.64 -7.60 20.14
N GLY A 210 -2.28 -8.40 21.14
CA GLY A 210 -1.29 -9.47 21.01
C GLY A 210 0.05 -8.97 20.49
N GLN A 211 0.77 -9.86 19.80
CA GLN A 211 2.04 -9.53 19.17
C GLN A 211 1.81 -9.31 17.66
N PRO A 212 2.04 -8.10 17.14
CA PRO A 212 1.95 -7.84 15.71
C PRO A 212 3.16 -8.44 14.98
N PRO A 213 2.98 -9.02 13.78
CA PRO A 213 4.07 -9.54 12.96
C PRO A 213 5.13 -8.49 12.69
N GLY A 214 6.40 -8.89 12.76
CA GLY A 214 7.53 -8.03 12.39
C GLY A 214 7.86 -6.95 13.42
N THR A 215 7.34 -7.06 14.64
CA THR A 215 7.74 -6.20 15.77
C THR A 215 9.10 -6.60 16.33
N ARG A 216 9.82 -5.65 16.94
CA ARG A 216 11.17 -5.89 17.49
C ARG A 216 11.21 -7.02 18.52
N SER A 217 10.18 -7.12 19.36
CA SER A 217 10.08 -8.18 20.38
C SER A 217 9.99 -9.58 19.78
N GLU A 218 9.36 -9.72 18.61
CA GLU A 218 9.25 -11.01 17.90
C GLU A 218 10.60 -11.39 17.29
N ARG A 219 11.30 -10.41 16.69
CA ARG A 219 12.63 -10.60 16.10
C ARG A 219 13.73 -10.93 17.11
N LEU A 220 13.57 -10.52 18.37
CA LEU A 220 14.50 -10.88 19.45
C LEU A 220 14.23 -12.28 20.01
N ALA A 221 13.00 -12.77 19.86
CA ALA A 221 12.56 -14.08 20.36
C ALA A 221 12.71 -15.20 19.32
N ALA A 222 12.81 -14.86 18.03
CA ALA A 222 13.06 -15.84 16.97
C ALA A 222 14.45 -16.49 17.17
N PRO A 223 14.56 -17.83 17.10
CA PRO A 223 15.85 -18.49 17.12
C PRO A 223 16.71 -17.95 15.98
N ARG A 224 17.98 -17.66 16.26
CA ARG A 224 18.95 -17.36 15.21
C ARG A 224 19.22 -18.67 14.50
N ASP A 225 18.45 -18.96 13.46
CA ASP A 225 18.72 -20.08 12.57
C ASP A 225 20.05 -19.79 11.85
N GLY A 226 21.15 -20.25 12.44
CA GLY A 226 22.50 -19.91 12.02
C GLY A 226 23.64 -20.50 12.86
N GLU A 227 23.36 -21.33 13.87
CA GLU A 227 24.36 -22.21 14.48
C GLU A 227 23.91 -23.67 14.31
N SER A 228 24.19 -24.22 13.12
CA SER A 228 24.30 -25.66 12.95
C SER A 228 25.43 -25.96 11.97
N SER A 229 26.54 -26.35 12.59
CA SER A 229 27.71 -27.10 12.09
C SER A 229 28.63 -26.43 11.08
#